data_AF-A0A4S2GCQ6-F1
#
_entry.id   AF-A0A4S2GCQ6-F1
#
_cell.length_a   1.000
_cell.length_b   1.000
_cell.length_c   1.000
_cell.angle_alpha   90.00
_cell.angle_beta   90.00
_cell.angle_gamma   90.00
#
_symmetry.space_group_name_H-M   'P 1'
#
loop_
_entity.id
_entity.type
_entity.pdbx_description
1 polymer ?
#
loop_
_entity_poly.entity_id
_entity_poly.type
_entity_poly.pdbx_seq_one_letter_code
_entity_poly.pdbx_strand_id
1 'polypeptide(L)'
;MEIAIKWNYAKGTVDTKDMELICVPARGRRICGPDEWDADLCIKDGFNLAIAHIHTGDVESSNALCEEICRRFNEFPKEQKR
;
A
#
# COMPACT_ATOMS: atom_id res chain seq x y z
N MET A 1 5.36 -4.84 -16.11
CA MET A 1 6.42 -3.91 -15.66
C MET A 1 7.18 -4.53 -14.52
N GLU A 2 8.47 -4.28 -14.40
CA GLU A 2 9.18 -4.57 -13.15
C GLU A 2 9.34 -3.29 -12.34
N ILE A 3 8.88 -3.29 -11.09
CA ILE A 3 9.12 -2.20 -10.14
C ILE A 3 10.30 -2.60 -9.26
N ALA A 4 11.32 -1.75 -9.23
CA ALA A 4 12.45 -1.90 -8.32
C ALA A 4 12.11 -1.28 -6.96
N ILE A 5 11.98 -2.12 -5.94
CA ILE A 5 11.79 -1.71 -4.55
C ILE A 5 13.16 -1.45 -3.94
N LYS A 6 13.33 -0.26 -3.38
CA LYS A 6 14.54 0.16 -2.67
C LYS A 6 14.16 0.63 -1.26
N TRP A 7 14.18 -0.28 -0.30
CA TRP A 7 14.11 0.08 1.11
C TRP A 7 15.51 0.33 1.68
N ASN A 8 15.57 0.84 2.92
CA ASN A 8 16.83 1.15 3.60
C ASN A 8 17.75 -0.06 3.75
N TYR A 9 17.19 -1.27 3.92
CA TYR A 9 17.96 -2.49 4.21
C TYR A 9 17.74 -3.62 3.22
N ALA A 10 16.80 -3.49 2.29
CA ALA A 10 16.46 -4.53 1.32
C ALA A 10 16.12 -3.91 -0.03
N LYS A 11 16.50 -4.64 -1.08
CA LYS A 11 16.24 -4.28 -2.48
C LYS A 11 15.64 -5.49 -3.16
N GLY A 12 14.66 -5.26 -4.02
CA GLY A 12 14.00 -6.32 -4.77
C GLY A 12 13.38 -5.80 -6.04
N THR A 13 13.03 -6.71 -6.93
CA THR A 13 12.27 -6.42 -8.15
C THR A 13 11.00 -7.25 -8.13
N VAL A 14 9.86 -6.61 -8.41
CA VAL A 14 8.55 -7.27 -8.43
C VAL A 14 7.88 -6.98 -9.77
N ASP A 15 7.34 -8.02 -10.42
CA ASP A 15 6.53 -7.85 -11.63
C ASP A 15 5.12 -7.38 -11.26
N THR A 16 4.70 -6.26 -11.84
CA THR A 16 3.38 -5.66 -11.62
C THR A 16 2.22 -6.52 -12.12
N LYS A 17 2.48 -7.52 -12.97
CA LYS A 17 1.44 -8.42 -13.49
C LYS A 17 0.92 -9.40 -12.44
N ASP A 18 1.80 -9.86 -11.55
CA ASP A 18 1.49 -10.85 -10.53
C ASP A 18 1.40 -10.24 -9.12
N MET A 19 1.77 -8.96 -9.00
CA MET A 19 1.64 -8.20 -7.78
C MET A 19 0.17 -7.86 -7.47
N GLU A 20 -0.24 -8.09 -6.22
CA GLU A 20 -1.48 -7.60 -5.65
C GLU A 20 -1.15 -6.54 -4.58
N LEU A 21 -1.91 -5.43 -4.57
CA LEU A 21 -1.82 -4.41 -3.54
C LEU A 21 -2.87 -4.64 -2.44
N ILE A 22 -2.49 -4.35 -1.21
CA ILE A 22 -3.36 -4.36 -0.04
C ILE A 22 -3.22 -3.05 0.74
N CYS A 23 -4.36 -2.54 1.21
CA CYS A 23 -4.37 -1.41 2.10
C CYS A 23 -4.38 -1.91 3.55
N VAL A 24 -3.43 -1.45 4.35
CA VAL A 24 -3.46 -1.60 5.81
C VAL A 24 -4.01 -0.29 6.38
N PRO A 25 -5.25 -0.30 6.91
CA PRO A 25 -5.92 0.94 7.28
C PRO A 25 -5.30 1.56 8.54
N ALA A 26 -5.25 2.88 8.53
CA ALA A 26 -5.01 3.71 9.69
C ALA A 26 -6.09 3.45 10.75
N ARG A 27 -5.68 3.22 12.00
CA ARG A 27 -6.60 2.96 13.12
C ARG A 27 -7.07 4.23 13.83
N GLY A 28 -6.50 5.38 13.48
CA GLY A 28 -6.77 6.65 14.12
C GLY A 28 -6.17 6.75 15.52
N ARG A 29 -6.91 7.44 16.39
CA ARG A 29 -6.46 7.72 17.75
C ARG A 29 -6.37 6.45 18.58
N ARG A 30 -5.21 6.20 19.17
CA ARG A 30 -4.98 4.99 19.96
C ARG A 30 -5.07 5.28 21.45
N ILE A 31 -5.57 4.29 22.20
CA ILE A 31 -5.61 4.34 23.67
C ILE A 31 -4.19 4.31 24.25
N CYS A 32 -3.26 3.63 23.58
CA CYS A 32 -1.85 3.57 23.93
C CYS A 32 -0.97 3.55 22.67
N GLY A 33 0.16 4.25 22.74
CA GLY A 33 1.07 4.44 21.60
C GLY A 33 0.76 5.68 20.75
N PRO A 34 1.59 5.96 19.72
CA PRO A 34 1.36 7.06 18.81
C PRO A 34 0.09 6.81 17.98
N ASP A 35 -0.63 7.89 17.70
CA ASP A 35 -1.82 7.85 16.86
C ASP A 35 -1.46 7.46 15.43
N GLU A 36 -2.30 6.63 14.79
CA GLU A 36 -2.12 6.21 13.41
C GLU A 36 -3.07 6.97 12.51
N TRP A 37 -2.56 8.02 11.88
CA TRP A 37 -3.32 8.82 10.91
C TRP A 37 -3.16 8.32 9.47
N ASP A 38 -2.09 7.56 9.21
CA ASP A 38 -1.64 7.22 7.87
C ASP A 38 -2.03 5.78 7.53
N ALA A 39 -2.55 5.58 6.32
CA ALA A 39 -2.82 4.25 5.80
C ALA A 39 -1.58 3.72 5.08
N ASP A 40 -1.24 2.45 5.28
CA ASP A 40 -0.07 1.86 4.62
C ASP A 40 -0.50 1.14 3.33
N LEU A 41 0.09 1.57 2.22
CA LEU A 41 -0.01 0.87 0.95
C LEU A 41 1.04 -0.23 0.91
N CYS A 42 0.59 -1.48 0.83
CA CYS A 42 1.44 -2.65 0.92
C CYS A 42 1.30 -3.54 -0.31
N ILE A 43 2.38 -4.24 -0.67
CA ILE A 43 2.32 -5.38 -1.56
C ILE A 43 1.90 -6.59 -0.74
N LYS A 44 0.86 -7.28 -1.21
CA LYS A 44 0.40 -8.51 -0.59
C LYS A 44 1.46 -9.59 -0.79
N ASP A 45 2.07 -9.98 0.31
CA ASP A 45 3.07 -11.04 0.43
C ASP A 45 2.96 -11.63 1.85
N GLY A 46 3.72 -12.66 2.18
CA GLY A 46 3.63 -13.33 3.48
C GLY A 46 3.72 -12.40 4.70
N PHE A 47 4.44 -11.29 4.59
CA PHE A 47 4.58 -10.26 5.63
C PHE A 47 3.97 -8.90 5.29
N ASN A 48 3.25 -8.76 4.18
CA ASN A 48 2.75 -7.48 3.63
C ASN A 48 3.82 -6.37 3.59
N LEU A 49 4.37 -6.16 2.40
CA LEU A 49 5.52 -5.29 2.23
C LEU A 49 5.09 -3.84 2.00
N ALA A 50 5.27 -2.98 3.01
CA ALA A 50 4.93 -1.56 2.92
C ALA A 50 5.80 -0.84 1.87
N ILE A 51 5.13 -0.15 0.94
CA ILE A 51 5.79 0.60 -0.13
C ILE A 51 5.54 2.11 -0.06
N ALA A 52 4.45 2.54 0.56
CA ALA A 52 4.14 3.94 0.78
C ALA A 52 3.20 4.14 1.97
N HIS A 53 3.29 5.32 2.59
CA HIS A 53 2.33 5.81 3.58
C HIS A 53 1.43 6.86 2.92
N ILE A 54 0.12 6.69 3.05
CA ILE A 54 -0.88 7.62 2.52
C ILE A 54 -1.32 8.53 3.67
N HIS A 55 -0.96 9.80 3.57
CA HIS A 55 -1.31 10.83 4.55
C HIS A 55 -2.16 11.93 3.89
N THR A 56 -3.46 11.95 4.17
CA THR A 56 -4.37 13.03 3.74
C THR A 56 -4.68 14.04 4.83
N GLY A 57 -4.15 13.83 6.04
CA GLY A 57 -4.44 14.66 7.23
C GLY A 57 -5.65 14.17 8.05
N ASP A 58 -6.36 13.16 7.57
CA ASP A 58 -7.49 12.52 8.23
C ASP A 58 -7.51 11.01 7.97
N VAL A 59 -8.00 10.24 8.95
CA VAL A 59 -8.01 8.76 8.91
C VAL A 59 -8.92 8.25 7.79
N GLU A 60 -10.11 8.82 7.65
CA GLU A 60 -11.13 8.33 6.73
C GLU A 60 -10.70 8.50 5.27
N SER A 61 -10.20 9.68 4.90
CA SER A 61 -9.74 9.91 3.53
C SER A 61 -8.43 9.20 3.23
N SER A 62 -7.54 9.03 4.22
CA SER A 62 -6.30 8.24 4.05
C SER A 62 -6.64 6.79 3.74
N ASN A 63 -7.57 6.20 4.49
CA ASN A 63 -8.06 4.84 4.27
C ASN A 63 -8.80 4.72 2.94
N ALA A 64 -9.73 5.63 2.64
CA ALA A 64 -10.52 5.59 1.40
C ALA A 64 -9.63 5.72 0.15
N LEU A 65 -8.64 6.61 0.18
CA LEU A 65 -7.70 6.76 -0.93
C LEU A 65 -6.82 5.51 -1.10
N CYS A 66 -6.32 4.95 0.00
CA CYS A 66 -5.52 3.74 -0.02
C CYS A 66 -6.31 2.53 -0.57
N GLU A 67 -7.57 2.37 -0.17
CA GLU A 67 -8.46 1.34 -0.70
C GLU A 67 -8.77 1.53 -2.19
N GLU A 68 -9.05 2.76 -2.63
CA GLU A 68 -9.29 3.06 -4.05
C GLU A 68 -8.06 2.77 -4.92
N ILE A 69 -6.86 3.10 -4.43
CA ILE A 69 -5.61 2.76 -5.13
C ILE A 69 -5.47 1.24 -5.26
N CYS A 70 -5.68 0.50 -4.16
CA CYS A 70 -5.61 -0.96 -4.18
C CYS A 70 -6.64 -1.57 -5.13
N ARG A 71 -7.90 -1.11 -5.07
CA ARG A 71 -8.98 -1.58 -5.95
C ARG A 71 -8.62 -1.34 -7.41
N ARG A 72 -8.28 -0.11 -7.77
CA ARG A 72 -7.95 0.26 -9.17
C ARG A 72 -6.75 -0.52 -9.68
N PHE A 73 -5.72 -0.70 -8.88
CA PHE A 73 -4.53 -1.44 -9.30
C PHE A 73 -4.82 -2.93 -9.49
N ASN A 74 -5.59 -3.53 -8.58
CA ASN A 74 -5.91 -4.97 -8.63
C ASN A 74 -6.90 -5.29 -9.77
N GLU A 75 -7.88 -4.42 -10.02
CA GLU A 75 -8.85 -4.57 -11.11
C GLU A 75 -8.27 -4.22 -12.49
N PHE A 76 -7.16 -3.49 -12.54
CA PHE A 76 -6.57 -3.08 -13.81
C PHE A 76 -6.14 -4.31 -14.64
N PRO A 77 -6.51 -4.40 -15.93
CA PRO A 77 -6.21 -5.57 -16.75
C PRO A 77 -4.71 -5.87 -16.83
N LYS A 78 -4.33 -7.11 -16.51
CA LYS A 78 -2.92 -7.56 -16.51
C LYS A 78 -2.20 -7.32 -17.83
N GLU A 79 -2.93 -7.46 -18.95
CA GLU A 79 -2.40 -7.24 -20.31
C GLU A 79 -2.04 -5.78 -20.58
N GLN A 80 -2.67 -4.85 -19.86
CA GLN A 80 -2.44 -3.42 -19.97
C GLN A 80 -1.44 -2.91 -18.94
N LYS A 81 -1.08 -3.73 -17.92
CA LYS A 81 -0.01 -3.45 -16.94
C LYS A 81 1.35 -3.50 -17.66
N ARG A 82 1.70 -2.39 -18.29
CA ARG A 82 3.00 -2.18 -18.94
C ARG A 82 4.06 -1.99 -17.89
#